data_AF-A0A5D8YQN6-F1
#
_entry.id   AF-A0A5D8YQN6-F1
#
_cell.length_a   1.000
_cell.length_b   1.000
_cell.length_c   1.000
_cell.angle_alpha   90.00
_cell.angle_beta   90.00
_cell.angle_gamma   90.00
#
_symmetry.space_group_name_H-M   'P 1'
#
loop_
_entity.id
_entity.type
_entity.pdbx_description
1 polymer ?
#
loop_
_entity_poly.entity_id
_entity_poly.type
_entity_poly.pdbx_seq_one_letter_code
_entity_poly.pdbx_strand_id
1 'polypeptide(L)'
;MKLKEVLLKALSFNEILKQFSIDQADFTIKDEDVILSDKRIGESDIVKERIQIEGKSSNGPIFNFFGTLHYNILNQLAVFEVDFVESKPQPAA
;
A
#
# COMPACT_ATOMS: atom_id res chain seq x y z
N MET A 1 -8.05 3.86 12.59
CA MET A 1 -7.09 2.84 12.13
C MET A 1 -6.18 3.50 11.11
N LYS A 2 -4.92 3.09 11.06
CA LYS A 2 -3.98 3.54 10.01
C LYS A 2 -4.32 2.80 8.71
N LEU A 3 -4.11 3.42 7.54
CA LEU A 3 -4.43 2.81 6.24
C LEU A 3 -3.71 1.46 6.07
N LYS A 4 -2.48 1.38 6.59
CA LYS A 4 -1.68 0.15 6.69
C LYS A 4 -2.45 -1.03 7.31
N GLU A 5 -3.15 -0.79 8.42
CA GLU A 5 -3.90 -1.82 9.15
C GLU A 5 -5.12 -2.28 8.35
N VAL A 6 -5.75 -1.36 7.62
CA VAL A 6 -6.92 -1.66 6.80
C VAL A 6 -6.53 -2.51 5.58
N LEU A 7 -5.44 -2.15 4.89
CA LEU A 7 -4.92 -2.95 3.77
C LEU A 7 -4.52 -4.36 4.20
N LEU A 8 -3.95 -4.51 5.39
CA LEU A 8 -3.59 -5.81 5.95
C LEU A 8 -4.80 -6.71 6.27
N LYS A 9 -6.03 -6.18 6.31
CA LYS A 9 -7.25 -7.02 6.41
C LYS A 9 -7.61 -7.66 5.07
N ALA A 10 -7.12 -7.13 3.94
CA ALA A 10 -7.40 -7.70 2.63
C ALA A 10 -6.52 -8.94 2.38
N LEU A 11 -7.15 -10.10 2.17
CA LEU A 11 -6.42 -11.34 1.88
C LEU A 11 -5.51 -11.19 0.65
N SER A 12 -6.00 -10.54 -0.41
CA SER A 12 -5.26 -10.31 -1.65
C SER A 12 -3.96 -9.51 -1.43
N PHE A 13 -3.98 -8.50 -0.56
CA PHE A 13 -2.78 -7.72 -0.27
C PHE A 13 -1.74 -8.54 0.50
N ASN A 14 -2.17 -9.39 1.43
CA ASN A 14 -1.28 -10.31 2.13
C ASN A 14 -0.64 -11.35 1.19
N GLU A 15 -1.38 -11.81 0.19
CA GLU A 15 -0.84 -12.72 -0.84
C GLU A 15 0.25 -12.03 -1.68
N ILE A 16 0.07 -10.75 -2.01
CA ILE A 16 1.11 -9.95 -2.68
C ILE A 16 2.36 -9.87 -1.79
N LEU A 17 2.23 -9.47 -0.52
CA LEU A 17 3.39 -9.39 0.39
C LEU A 17 4.13 -10.73 0.48
N LYS A 18 3.39 -11.84 0.57
CA LYS A 18 3.95 -13.19 0.60
C LYS A 18 4.68 -13.57 -0.70
N GLN A 19 4.10 -13.25 -1.86
CA GLN A 19 4.72 -13.53 -3.17
C GLN A 19 6.10 -12.88 -3.30
N PHE A 20 6.26 -11.68 -2.75
CA PHE A 20 7.49 -10.89 -2.83
C PHE A 20 8.39 -11.05 -1.58
N SER A 21 8.04 -11.96 -0.66
CA SER A 21 8.78 -12.19 0.58
C SER A 21 9.01 -10.90 1.39
N ILE A 22 7.95 -10.12 1.57
CA ILE A 22 7.92 -8.88 2.36
C ILE A 22 7.11 -9.14 3.64
N ASP A 23 7.65 -8.76 4.78
CA ASP A 23 6.93 -8.82 6.06
C ASP A 23 5.86 -7.71 6.15
N GLN A 24 4.78 -7.96 6.88
CA GLN A 24 3.75 -6.95 7.14
C GLN A 24 4.30 -5.71 7.87
N ALA A 25 5.38 -5.86 8.63
CA ALA A 25 6.11 -4.77 9.26
C ALA A 25 6.91 -3.95 8.23
N ASP A 26 7.38 -4.57 7.15
CA ASP A 26 8.43 -4.06 6.26
C ASP A 26 7.93 -3.36 4.99
N PHE A 27 6.68 -2.89 4.99
CA PHE A 27 6.16 -2.02 3.93
C PHE A 27 5.72 -0.64 4.43
N THR A 28 5.77 0.34 3.53
CA THR A 28 5.38 1.73 3.75
C THR A 28 4.57 2.24 2.57
N ILE A 29 3.48 2.95 2.84
CA ILE A 29 2.68 3.64 1.83
C ILE A 29 3.28 5.05 1.70
N LYS A 30 3.91 5.38 0.57
CA LYS A 30 4.66 6.64 0.43
C LYS A 30 3.76 7.86 0.41
N ASP A 31 2.54 7.72 -0.11
CA ASP A 31 1.60 8.81 -0.32
C ASP A 31 0.53 8.91 0.79
N GLU A 32 0.69 8.21 1.93
CA GLU A 32 -0.33 8.11 2.99
C GLU A 32 -0.81 9.48 3.49
N ASP A 33 0.12 10.41 3.71
CA ASP A 33 -0.20 11.76 4.19
C ASP A 33 -0.98 12.58 3.15
N VAL A 34 -0.73 12.36 1.85
CA VAL A 34 -1.43 13.09 0.77
C VAL A 34 -2.86 12.57 0.62
N ILE A 35 -3.05 11.26 0.71
CA ILE A 35 -4.37 10.61 0.59
C ILE A 35 -5.27 11.03 1.75
N LEU A 36 -4.74 11.09 2.98
CA LEU A 36 -5.51 11.40 4.19
C LEU A 36 -5.70 12.91 4.44
N SER A 37 -4.84 13.77 3.87
CA SER A 37 -4.97 15.23 4.00
C SER A 37 -5.85 15.87 2.94
N ASP A 38 -6.26 15.10 1.92
CA ASP A 38 -7.13 15.61 0.87
C ASP A 38 -8.53 15.92 1.42
N LYS A 39 -8.88 17.21 1.42
CA LYS A 39 -10.18 17.72 1.88
C LYS A 39 -11.38 17.17 1.10
N ARG A 40 -11.14 16.43 0.01
CA ARG A 40 -12.16 15.71 -0.78
C ARG A 40 -12.82 14.53 -0.03
N ILE A 41 -12.25 14.12 1.11
CA ILE A 41 -12.86 13.13 2.03
C ILE A 41 -14.23 13.61 2.56
N GLY A 42 -14.56 14.89 2.46
CA GLY A 42 -15.87 15.43 2.88
C GLY A 42 -17.07 15.13 1.97
N GLU A 43 -16.86 14.72 0.71
CA GLU A 43 -17.96 14.54 -0.27
C GLU A 43 -18.17 13.11 -0.76
N SER A 44 -17.19 12.20 -0.57
CA SER A 44 -17.28 10.80 -1.01
C SER A 44 -16.68 9.86 0.01
N ASP A 45 -17.46 8.85 0.42
CA ASP A 45 -17.04 7.78 1.33
C ASP A 45 -16.00 6.84 0.72
N ILE A 46 -15.81 6.93 -0.60
CA ILE A 46 -14.88 6.12 -1.38
C ILE A 46 -13.79 7.03 -1.95
N VAL A 47 -12.56 6.73 -1.60
CA VAL A 47 -11.34 7.33 -2.13
C VAL A 47 -10.74 6.36 -3.15
N LYS A 48 -10.40 6.89 -4.32
CA LYS A 48 -9.69 6.15 -5.37
C LYS A 48 -8.46 6.96 -5.78
N GLU A 49 -7.28 6.52 -5.36
CA GLU A 49 -6.05 7.27 -5.57
C GLU A 49 -4.93 6.36 -6.08
N ARG A 50 -4.05 6.92 -6.91
CA ARG A 50 -2.83 6.22 -7.30
C ARG A 50 -1.78 6.38 -6.22
N ILE A 51 -1.21 5.27 -5.79
CA ILE A 51 -0.29 5.24 -4.65
C ILE A 51 0.94 4.42 -4.97
N GLN A 52 2.03 4.73 -4.29
CA GLN A 52 3.22 3.90 -4.21
C GLN A 52 3.30 3.20 -2.84
N ILE A 53 3.46 1.88 -2.87
CA ILE A 53 3.80 1.08 -1.69
C ILE A 53 5.22 0.56 -1.87
N GLU A 54 6.09 0.87 -0.93
CA GLU A 54 7.45 0.32 -0.87
C GLU A 54 7.46 -0.85 0.11
N GLY A 55 7.94 -2.01 -0.33
CA GLY A 55 8.15 -3.17 0.52
C GLY A 55 9.60 -3.63 0.49
N LYS A 56 10.18 -3.89 1.66
CA LYS A 56 11.54 -4.40 1.78
C LYS A 56 11.50 -5.91 1.99
N SER A 57 12.15 -6.65 1.10
CA SER A 57 12.36 -8.07 1.32
C SER A 57 13.48 -8.28 2.34
N SER A 58 13.38 -9.31 3.18
CA SER A 58 14.25 -9.49 4.36
C SER A 58 15.75 -9.53 4.06
N ASN A 59 16.15 -9.95 2.85
CA ASN A 59 17.54 -9.95 2.35
C ASN A 59 17.58 -9.70 0.82
N GLY A 60 16.57 -9.01 0.29
CA GLY A 60 16.31 -8.93 -1.14
C GLY A 60 16.23 -7.49 -1.65
N PRO A 61 15.84 -7.30 -2.92
CA PRO A 61 15.62 -5.96 -3.43
C PRO A 61 14.46 -5.27 -2.70
N ILE A 62 14.43 -3.95 -2.79
CA ILE A 62 13.28 -3.14 -2.41
C ILE A 62 12.29 -3.18 -3.58
N PHE A 63 11.05 -3.56 -3.31
CA PHE A 63 9.97 -3.54 -4.29
C PHE A 63 9.13 -2.28 -4.13
N ASN A 64 8.86 -1.60 -5.23
CA ASN A 64 7.91 -0.50 -5.31
C ASN A 64 6.70 -0.98 -6.11
N PHE A 65 5.58 -1.12 -5.42
CA PHE A 65 4.29 -1.42 -6.03
C PHE A 65 3.61 -0.10 -6.35
N PHE A 66 3.23 0.06 -7.61
CA PHE A 66 2.46 1.19 -8.07
C PHE A 66 1.10 0.69 -8.49
N GLY A 67 0.07 1.38 -8.06
CA GLY A 67 -1.28 0.90 -8.28
C GLY A 67 -2.33 1.86 -7.77
N THR A 68 -3.55 1.38 -7.77
CA THR A 68 -4.71 2.15 -7.33
C THR A 68 -5.20 1.63 -5.99
N LEU A 69 -5.27 2.53 -5.01
CA LEU A 69 -5.92 2.30 -3.73
C LEU A 69 -7.40 2.63 -3.85
N HIS A 70 -8.23 1.64 -3.56
CA HIS A 70 -9.66 1.80 -3.36
C HIS A 70 -9.93 1.75 -1.86
N TYR A 71 -10.26 2.88 -1.26
CA TYR A 71 -10.48 2.98 0.18
C TYR A 71 -11.90 3.46 0.48
N ASN A 72 -12.69 2.60 1.11
CA ASN A 72 -13.98 2.96 1.70
C ASN A 72 -13.77 3.32 3.17
N ILE A 73 -13.93 4.61 3.48
CA ILE A 73 -13.64 5.18 4.79
C ILE A 73 -14.66 4.72 5.83
N LEU A 74 -15.95 4.71 5.48
CA LEU A 74 -17.04 4.32 6.38
C LEU A 74 -16.94 2.86 6.81
N ASN A 75 -16.74 1.97 5.83
CA ASN A 75 -16.65 0.52 6.07
C ASN A 75 -15.26 0.08 6.53
N GLN A 76 -14.27 0.99 6.52
CA GLN A 76 -12.87 0.69 6.79
C GLN A 76 -12.38 -0.50 5.95
N LEU A 77 -12.62 -0.43 4.64
CA LEU A 77 -12.21 -1.44 3.67
C LEU A 77 -11.25 -0.81 2.67
N ALA A 78 -10.10 -1.43 2.46
CA ALA A 78 -9.12 -1.00 1.48
C ALA A 78 -8.74 -2.16 0.58
N VAL A 79 -8.68 -1.89 -0.72
CA VAL A 79 -8.15 -2.82 -1.73
C VAL A 79 -7.08 -2.08 -2.51
N PHE A 80 -5.97 -2.75 -2.76
CA PHE A 80 -4.90 -2.24 -3.58
C PHE A 80 -4.80 -3.07 -4.87
N GLU A 81 -5.08 -2.42 -6.00
CA GLU A 81 -4.94 -2.99 -7.33
C GLU A 81 -3.56 -2.62 -7.88
N VAL A 82 -2.71 -3.62 -8.10
CA VAL A 82 -1.34 -3.42 -8.60
C VAL A 82 -1.36 -3.19 -10.11
N ASP A 83 -0.84 -2.05 -10.55
CA ASP A 83 -0.65 -1.75 -11.98
C ASP A 83 0.71 -2.28 -12.45
N PHE A 84 1.79 -1.94 -11.73
CA PHE A 84 3.14 -2.39 -12.04
C PHE A 84 4.03 -2.48 -10.79
N VAL A 85 5.09 -3.29 -10.89
CA VAL A 85 6.06 -3.49 -9.81
C VAL A 85 7.47 -3.19 -10.32
N GLU A 86 8.19 -2.33 -9.62
CA GLU A 86 9.61 -2.04 -9.86
C GLU A 86 10.45 -2.63 -8.72
N SER A 87 11.59 -3.24 -9.03
CA SER A 87 12.56 -3.71 -8.02
C SER A 87 13.85 -2.89 -8.09
N LYS A 88 14.37 -2.46 -6.94
CA LYS A 88 15.65 -1.76 -6.84
C LYS A 88 16.61 -2.55 -5.95
N PRO A 89 17.91 -2.61 -6.28
CA PRO A 89 18.89 -3.21 -5.39
C PRO A 89 18.85 -2.47 -4.05
N GLN A 90 18.87 -3.23 -2.95
CA GLN A 90 18.96 -2.64 -1.63
C GLN A 90 20.34 -1.98 -1.50
N PRO A 91 20.42 -0.69 -1.10
CA PRO A 91 21.71 -0.02 -0.96
C PRO A 91 22.58 -0.79 0.02
N ALA A 92 23.81 -1.11 -0.38
CA ALA A 92 24.79 -1.71 0.51
C ALA A 92 25.02 -0.74 1.68
N ALA A 93 24.83 -1.26 2.90
CA ALA A 93 25.02 -0.52 4.14
C ALA A 93 26.48 -0.05 4.31
#